data_AF-A0A1B6FB32-F1
#
_entry.id   AF-A0A1B6FB32-F1
#
_cell.length_a   1.000
_cell.length_b   1.000
_cell.length_c   1.000
_cell.angle_alpha   90.00
_cell.angle_beta   90.00
_cell.angle_gamma   90.00
#
_symmetry.space_group_name_H-M   'P 1'
#
loop_
_entity.id
_entity.type
_entity.pdbx_description
1 polymer ?
#
loop_
_entity_poly.entity_id
_entity_poly.type
_entity_poly.pdbx_seq_one_letter_code
_entity_poly.pdbx_strand_id
1 'polypeptide(L)'
;RQSFRNFCEEINRVPVAARLHKTLARGRPQGPMLLLKPDGSYTEDEQERALLLLEIHFPGSRWKEGNELEERMIRTGGADWEMARHIISPERLDWAVGTFQPYKSPGVDGIYPILLQEGWE
;
A
#
# COMPACT_ATOMS: atom_id res chain seq x y z
N ARG A 1 -2.38 -33.93 -5.79
CA ARG A 1 -1.41 -33.22 -6.68
C ARG A 1 -2.12 -32.61 -7.89
N GLN A 2 -2.98 -33.34 -8.62
CA GLN A 2 -3.72 -32.79 -9.76
C GLN A 2 -4.64 -31.62 -9.41
N SER A 3 -5.40 -31.71 -8.30
CA SER A 3 -6.29 -30.64 -7.83
C SER A 3 -5.57 -29.31 -7.55
N PHE A 4 -4.38 -29.36 -6.95
CA PHE A 4 -3.57 -28.17 -6.70
C PHE A 4 -2.98 -27.59 -7.99
N ARG A 5 -2.59 -28.45 -8.94
CA ARG A 5 -2.10 -28.02 -10.26
C ARG A 5 -3.21 -27.30 -11.04
N ASN A 6 -4.40 -27.89 -11.12
CA ASN A 6 -5.56 -27.26 -11.75
C ASN A 6 -5.90 -25.92 -11.08
N PHE A 7 -5.91 -25.88 -9.74
CA PHE A 7 -6.12 -24.63 -9.00
C PHE A 7 -5.13 -23.53 -9.40
N CYS A 8 -3.83 -23.86 -9.54
CA CYS A 8 -2.80 -22.90 -9.96
C CYS A 8 -2.96 -22.46 -11.43
N GLU A 9 -3.35 -23.37 -12.32
CA GLU A 9 -3.57 -23.09 -13.75
C GLU A 9 -4.81 -22.19 -13.98
N GLU A 10 -5.79 -22.24 -13.09
CA GLU A 10 -7.02 -21.44 -13.14
C GLU A 10 -6.88 -20.03 -12.53
N ILE A 11 -5.72 -19.69 -11.92
CA ILE A 11 -5.50 -18.35 -11.33
C ILE A 11 -5.35 -17.30 -12.44
N ASN A 12 -6.40 -16.53 -12.65
CA ASN A 12 -6.44 -15.41 -13.61
C ASN A 12 -6.62 -14.04 -12.93
N ARG A 13 -6.66 -13.97 -11.59
CA ARG A 13 -6.84 -12.73 -10.83
C ARG A 13 -5.72 -12.52 -9.81
N VAL A 14 -5.16 -11.32 -9.81
CA VAL A 14 -4.05 -10.89 -8.94
C VAL A 14 -4.30 -11.15 -7.44
N PRO A 15 -5.51 -10.91 -6.87
CA PRO A 15 -5.74 -11.16 -5.44
C PRO A 15 -5.60 -12.64 -5.05
N VAL A 16 -5.97 -13.56 -5.94
CA VAL A 16 -5.87 -15.01 -5.69
C VAL A 16 -4.40 -15.44 -5.73
N ALA A 17 -3.65 -14.97 -6.73
CA ALA A 17 -2.21 -15.17 -6.81
C ALA A 17 -1.47 -14.63 -5.58
N ALA A 18 -1.79 -13.41 -5.14
CA ALA A 18 -1.19 -12.77 -3.97
C ALA A 18 -1.47 -13.55 -2.67
N ARG A 19 -2.69 -14.06 -2.48
CA ARG A 19 -3.04 -14.91 -1.33
C ARG A 19 -2.29 -16.23 -1.34
N LEU A 20 -2.16 -16.87 -2.51
CA LEU A 20 -1.37 -18.10 -2.65
C LEU A 20 0.10 -17.83 -2.30
N HIS A 21 0.69 -16.78 -2.89
CA HIS A 21 2.06 -16.35 -2.59
C HIS A 21 2.27 -16.11 -1.09
N LYS A 22 1.38 -15.35 -0.44
CA LYS A 22 1.44 -15.08 1.01
C LYS A 22 1.37 -16.35 1.85
N THR A 23 0.51 -17.30 1.47
CA THR A 23 0.38 -18.60 2.17
C THR A 23 1.66 -19.42 2.05
N LEU A 24 2.26 -19.47 0.85
CA LEU A 24 3.51 -20.19 0.59
C LEU A 24 4.71 -19.52 1.29
N ALA A 25 4.73 -18.19 1.35
CA ALA A 25 5.80 -17.41 1.98
C ALA A 25 5.80 -17.52 3.52
N ARG A 26 4.73 -18.01 4.16
CA ARG A 26 4.63 -18.14 5.63
C ARG A 26 5.47 -19.28 6.22
N GLY A 27 6.07 -20.15 5.41
CA GLY A 27 6.73 -21.38 5.87
C GLY A 27 8.22 -21.28 6.20
N ARG A 28 8.89 -20.17 5.87
CA ARG A 28 10.28 -19.91 6.27
C ARG A 28 10.38 -18.46 6.72
N PRO A 29 11.08 -18.14 7.82
CA PRO A 29 11.65 -16.81 7.92
C PRO A 29 12.45 -16.65 6.63
N GLN A 30 12.01 -15.75 5.75
CA GLN A 30 12.89 -15.36 4.66
C GLN A 30 14.16 -14.93 5.36
N GLY A 31 15.27 -15.59 5.04
CA GLY A 31 16.58 -15.16 5.54
C GLY A 31 16.73 -13.65 5.29
N PRO A 32 17.66 -12.98 5.98
CA PRO A 32 17.84 -11.54 5.82
C PRO A 32 17.78 -11.21 4.34
N MET A 33 16.77 -10.44 3.92
CA MET A 33 16.58 -10.07 2.52
C MET A 33 17.87 -9.34 2.13
N LEU A 34 18.76 -9.97 1.37
CA LEU A 34 20.04 -9.38 1.00
C LEU A 34 19.80 -8.59 -0.28
N LEU A 35 20.09 -7.29 -0.28
CA LEU A 35 20.06 -6.48 -1.49
C LEU A 35 21.47 -6.37 -2.06
N LEU A 36 21.59 -6.42 -3.39
CA LEU A 36 22.85 -6.21 -4.08
C LEU A 36 23.14 -4.71 -4.16
N LYS A 37 24.29 -4.30 -3.62
CA LYS A 37 24.81 -2.93 -3.70
C LYS A 37 25.43 -2.65 -5.07
N PRO A 38 25.57 -1.37 -5.45
CA PRO A 38 26.24 -0.99 -6.71
C PRO A 38 27.70 -1.44 -6.82
N ASP A 39 28.36 -1.65 -5.68
CA ASP A 39 29.73 -2.17 -5.60
C ASP A 39 29.83 -3.71 -5.78
N GLY A 40 28.69 -4.39 -5.96
CA GLY A 40 28.61 -5.84 -6.13
C GLY A 40 28.57 -6.64 -4.83
N SER A 41 28.65 -5.99 -3.66
CA SER A 41 28.48 -6.64 -2.35
C SER A 41 27.01 -6.71 -1.93
N TYR A 42 26.69 -7.45 -0.87
CA TYR A 42 25.31 -7.56 -0.35
C TYR A 42 25.13 -6.76 0.94
N THR A 43 23.91 -6.31 1.21
CA THR A 43 23.57 -5.64 2.48
C THR A 43 23.60 -6.63 3.64
N GLU A 44 24.20 -6.26 4.77
CA GLU A 44 24.40 -7.14 5.92
C GLU A 44 23.34 -6.95 7.00
N ASP A 45 22.80 -5.73 7.15
CA ASP A 45 21.80 -5.39 8.17
C ASP A 45 20.55 -4.71 7.60
N GLU A 46 19.54 -4.52 8.46
CA GLU A 46 18.25 -3.95 8.04
C GLU A 46 18.34 -2.45 7.74
N GLN A 47 19.23 -1.73 8.43
CA GLN A 47 19.42 -0.29 8.29
C GLN A 47 20.09 0.05 6.96
N GLU A 48 21.19 -0.62 6.64
CA GLU A 48 21.91 -0.53 5.37
C GLU A 48 20.94 -0.82 4.21
N ARG A 49 20.11 -1.84 4.39
CA ARG A 49 19.11 -2.23 3.41
C ARG A 49 18.03 -1.18 3.20
N ALA A 50 17.54 -0.57 4.27
CA ALA A 50 16.57 0.54 4.20
C ALA A 50 17.18 1.77 3.52
N LEU A 51 18.43 2.11 3.83
CA LEU A 51 19.15 3.24 3.24
C LEU A 51 19.38 3.04 1.74
N LEU A 52 19.80 1.84 1.33
CA LEU A 52 19.98 1.51 -0.08
C LEU A 52 18.68 1.66 -0.88
N LEU A 53 17.55 1.19 -0.33
CA LEU A 53 16.24 1.37 -0.96
C LEU A 53 15.86 2.85 -1.07
N LEU A 54 16.11 3.63 -0.02
CA LEU A 54 15.83 5.06 -0.01
C LEU A 54 16.65 5.80 -1.08
N GLU A 55 17.94 5.48 -1.20
CA GLU A 55 18.83 6.09 -2.18
C GLU A 55 18.44 5.76 -3.62
N ILE A 56 18.12 4.48 -3.91
CA ILE A 56 17.76 4.03 -5.27
C ILE A 56 16.40 4.60 -5.71
N HIS A 57 15.40 4.57 -4.83
CA HIS A 57 14.03 4.95 -5.20
C HIS A 57 13.73 6.44 -4.98
N PHE A 58 14.49 7.11 -4.11
CA PHE A 58 14.31 8.53 -3.81
C PHE A 58 15.67 9.27 -3.78
N PRO A 59 16.36 9.37 -4.94
CA PRO A 59 17.64 10.07 -5.02
C PRO A 59 17.54 11.51 -4.50
N GLY A 60 18.48 11.92 -3.64
CA GLY A 60 18.52 13.27 -3.07
C GLY A 60 17.59 13.51 -1.87
N SER A 61 16.92 12.47 -1.38
CA SER A 61 16.21 12.52 -0.10
C SER A 61 17.17 12.84 1.06
N ARG A 62 16.68 13.59 2.06
CA ARG A 62 17.47 13.98 3.24
C ARG A 62 16.64 13.71 4.49
N TRP A 63 17.27 13.10 5.47
CA TRP A 63 16.68 12.95 6.79
C TRP A 63 16.56 14.33 7.44
N LYS A 64 15.35 14.69 7.88
CA LYS A 64 15.14 15.85 8.75
C LYS A 64 15.05 15.34 10.18
N GLU A 65 16.10 15.59 10.97
CA GLU A 65 16.02 15.46 12.43
C GLU A 65 15.18 16.62 12.99
N GLY A 66 14.20 16.29 13.82
CA GLY A 66 13.53 17.27 14.66
C GLY A 66 12.15 17.68 14.18
N ASN A 67 11.18 17.21 14.97
CA ASN A 67 9.89 17.75 15.35
C ASN A 67 9.02 18.53 14.36
N GLU A 68 7.76 18.15 14.47
CA GLU A 68 6.60 18.78 13.88
C GLU A 68 6.57 18.48 12.39
N LEU A 69 5.67 17.57 12.02
CA LEU A 69 4.62 18.02 11.13
C LEU A 69 4.19 19.39 11.69
N GLU A 70 4.88 20.46 11.31
CA GLU A 70 4.22 21.71 11.06
C GLU A 70 3.17 21.27 10.06
N GLU A 71 2.01 20.85 10.57
CA GLU A 71 0.76 21.16 9.95
C GLU A 71 0.85 22.68 9.78
N ARG A 72 1.57 23.10 8.73
CA ARG A 72 1.30 24.34 8.06
C ARG A 72 -0.19 24.22 7.91
N MET A 73 -0.93 25.02 8.68
CA MET A 73 -2.34 25.21 8.40
C MET A 73 -2.33 25.75 6.98
N ILE A 74 -2.40 24.86 6.00
CA ILE A 74 -2.60 25.18 4.61
C ILE A 74 -3.98 25.78 4.66
N ARG A 75 -4.02 27.11 4.71
CA ARG A 75 -5.27 27.85 4.68
C ARG A 75 -5.81 27.60 3.28
N THR A 76 -6.78 26.70 3.18
CA THR A 76 -7.43 26.39 1.92
C THR A 76 -8.05 27.67 1.37
N GLY A 77 -7.58 28.06 0.19
CA GLY A 77 -8.05 29.25 -0.52
C GLY A 77 -9.34 28.96 -1.29
N GLY A 78 -9.96 30.00 -1.85
CA GLY A 78 -11.15 29.84 -2.69
C GLY A 78 -10.94 28.88 -3.87
N ALA A 79 -9.76 28.91 -4.49
CA ALA A 79 -9.39 27.99 -5.58
C ALA A 79 -9.33 26.52 -5.13
N ASP A 80 -8.91 26.24 -3.89
CA ASP A 80 -8.88 24.88 -3.34
C ASP A 80 -10.30 24.34 -3.13
N TRP A 81 -11.23 25.20 -2.70
CA TRP A 81 -12.65 24.85 -2.55
C TRP A 81 -13.35 24.64 -3.90
N GLU A 82 -13.04 25.45 -4.91
CA GLU A 82 -13.53 25.24 -6.27
C GLU A 82 -13.03 23.90 -6.85
N MET A 83 -11.75 23.59 -6.65
CA MET A 83 -11.18 22.30 -7.04
C MET A 83 -11.85 21.15 -6.28
N ALA A 84 -12.00 21.26 -4.96
CA ALA A 84 -12.67 20.24 -4.16
C ALA A 84 -14.11 19.99 -4.65
N ARG A 85 -14.85 21.04 -4.99
CA ARG A 85 -16.21 20.94 -5.53
C ARG A 85 -16.25 20.27 -6.91
N HIS A 86 -15.20 20.40 -7.71
CA HIS A 86 -15.09 19.71 -8.99
C HIS A 86 -14.74 18.22 -8.81
N ILE A 87 -13.94 17.88 -7.79
CA ILE A 87 -13.50 16.51 -7.51
C ILE A 87 -14.57 15.70 -6.78
N ILE A 88 -15.27 16.31 -5.83
CA ILE A 88 -16.27 15.69 -4.96
C ILE A 88 -17.64 15.89 -5.58
N SER A 89 -18.16 14.86 -6.26
CA SER A 89 -19.56 14.79 -6.69
C SER A 89 -20.23 13.55 -6.10
N PRO A 90 -21.56 13.56 -5.90
CA PRO A 90 -22.29 12.39 -5.38
C PRO A 90 -21.98 11.13 -6.19
N GLU A 91 -21.98 11.22 -7.51
CA GLU A 91 -21.76 10.07 -8.40
C GLU A 91 -20.35 9.49 -8.27
N ARG A 92 -19.35 10.36 -8.08
CA ARG A 92 -17.95 9.94 -7.85
C ARG A 92 -17.78 9.29 -6.49
N LEU A 93 -18.53 9.76 -5.49
CA LEU A 93 -18.48 9.25 -4.14
C LEU A 93 -19.15 7.87 -4.05
N ASP A 94 -20.32 7.72 -4.67
CA ASP A 94 -21.02 6.44 -4.82
C ASP A 94 -20.14 5.40 -5.53
N TRP A 95 -19.51 5.81 -6.63
CA TRP A 95 -18.55 4.97 -7.34
C TRP A 95 -17.36 4.59 -6.45
N ALA A 96 -16.75 5.55 -5.75
CA ALA A 96 -15.59 5.29 -4.91
C ALA A 96 -15.90 4.28 -3.80
N VAL A 97 -17.01 4.46 -3.08
CA VAL A 97 -17.46 3.56 -2.01
C VAL A 97 -17.81 2.18 -2.58
N GLY A 98 -18.51 2.13 -3.72
CA GLY A 98 -18.86 0.88 -4.40
C GLY A 98 -17.66 0.06 -4.89
N THR A 99 -16.53 0.69 -5.18
CA THR A 99 -15.33 -0.03 -5.67
C THR A 99 -14.51 -0.71 -4.57
N PHE A 100 -14.79 -0.44 -3.30
CA PHE A 100 -14.07 -1.11 -2.23
C PHE A 100 -14.35 -2.62 -2.23
N GLN A 101 -13.32 -3.39 -1.90
CA GLN A 101 -13.50 -4.82 -1.63
C GLN A 101 -14.11 -4.97 -0.23
N PRO A 102 -15.34 -5.50 -0.10
CA PRO A 102 -16.10 -5.48 1.16
C PRO A 102 -15.34 -5.96 2.40
N TYR A 103 -14.63 -7.08 2.25
CA TYR A 103 -13.94 -7.77 3.34
C TYR A 103 -12.42 -7.59 3.30
N LYS A 104 -11.94 -6.48 2.71
CA LYS A 104 -10.54 -6.11 2.83
C LYS A 104 -10.23 -5.74 4.28
N SER A 105 -8.99 -5.99 4.71
CA SER A 105 -8.53 -5.62 6.05
C SER A 105 -8.70 -4.12 6.30
N PRO A 106 -9.13 -3.72 7.51
CA PRO A 106 -9.33 -2.33 7.86
C PRO A 106 -7.99 -1.60 7.98
N GLY A 107 -8.06 -0.27 7.94
CA GLY A 107 -6.91 0.58 8.26
C GLY A 107 -6.62 0.62 9.76
N VAL A 108 -5.83 1.60 10.18
CA VAL A 108 -5.52 1.86 11.59
C VAL A 108 -6.74 2.29 12.40
N ASP A 109 -7.80 2.75 11.71
CA ASP A 109 -9.10 3.11 12.27
C ASP A 109 -9.97 1.89 12.64
N GLY A 110 -9.63 0.69 12.15
CA GLY A 110 -10.40 -0.52 12.37
C GLY A 110 -11.71 -0.61 11.57
N ILE A 111 -11.97 0.32 10.64
CA ILE A 111 -13.22 0.37 9.88
C ILE A 111 -13.10 -0.52 8.64
N TYR A 112 -14.00 -1.49 8.53
CA TYR A 112 -14.08 -2.37 7.36
C TYR A 112 -14.83 -1.68 6.21
N PRO A 113 -14.41 -1.88 4.95
CA PRO A 113 -15.08 -1.24 3.81
C PRO A 113 -16.56 -1.58 3.67
N ILE A 114 -16.98 -2.81 4.02
CA ILE A 114 -18.40 -3.20 3.99
C ILE A 114 -19.29 -2.32 4.87
N LEU A 115 -18.76 -1.79 5.98
CA LEU A 115 -19.54 -0.92 6.87
C LEU A 115 -19.85 0.42 6.19
N LEU A 116 -18.91 0.91 5.36
CA LEU A 116 -19.11 2.11 4.56
C LEU A 116 -20.09 1.86 3.42
N GLN A 117 -20.09 0.66 2.83
CA GLN A 117 -20.97 0.31 1.71
C GLN A 117 -22.42 0.07 2.15
N GLU A 118 -22.63 -0.63 3.26
CA GLU A 118 -23.99 -0.91 3.77
C GLU A 118 -24.60 0.29 4.52
N GLY A 119 -23.76 1.16 5.09
CA GLY A 119 -24.20 2.42 5.70
C GLY A 119 -24.37 3.56 4.69
N TRP A 120 -24.15 3.29 3.40
CA TRP A 120 -24.29 4.26 2.31
C TRP A 120 -25.74 4.26 1.82
N GLU A 121 -26.61 5.02 2.49
CA GLU A 121 -27.96 5.35 2.02
C GLU A 121 -28.05 6.79 1.51
#